data_AF-A0A970D560-F1
#
_entry.id   AF-A0A970D560-F1
#
_cell.length_a   1.000
_cell.length_b   1.000
_cell.length_c   1.000
_cell.angle_alpha   90.00
_cell.angle_beta   90.00
_cell.angle_gamma   90.00
#
_symmetry.space_group_name_H-M   'P 1'
#
loop_
_entity.id
_entity.type
_entity.pdbx_description
1 polymer ?
#
loop_
_entity_poly.entity_id
_entity_poly.type
_entity_poly.pdbx_seq_one_letter_code
_entity_poly.pdbx_strand_id
1 'polypeptide(L)'
;MAISYCPRCERGTLNHNGSCKQCGYQVRRRCTSCGFTNVQYARYCGGCGQAMSEFRRIYKSLDKKVSFVQAMNIKKFASGLFFGLLLVIFAFGSMGMKRFVEDIDIPHTETTPEFVRPSFESANMKGFKNEVQGFFEEKDLSQRANLEDLFAIMDGMMKQLNPKLKYLVRDRYPLDTALEYYNKIQNFPKTENISKGMAYLMMFSYASDLFELKYGNFADKSLYKNIPKFHFMAAPAAALDSIGIRSADENGNLDLNSDISIESLCDMASAIIVTADKRLFL
;
A
#
# COMPACT_ATOMS: atom_id res chain seq x y z
N MET A 1 -4.40 32.08 9.29
CA MET A 1 -5.87 32.05 9.04
C MET A 1 -6.44 33.36 9.55
N ALA A 2 -7.12 34.13 8.70
CA ALA A 2 -7.80 35.34 9.16
C ALA A 2 -9.05 34.96 9.97
N ILE A 3 -9.05 35.25 11.27
CA ILE A 3 -10.23 35.10 12.13
C ILE A 3 -11.19 36.24 11.76
N SER A 4 -12.36 35.89 11.23
CA SER A 4 -13.39 36.88 10.88
C SER A 4 -14.37 37.04 12.04
N TYR A 5 -14.42 38.24 12.61
CA TYR A 5 -15.39 38.63 13.63
C TYR A 5 -16.79 38.77 13.02
N CYS A 6 -17.82 38.48 13.81
CA CYS A 6 -19.21 38.61 13.40
C CYS A 6 -19.58 40.09 13.27
N PRO A 7 -20.04 40.57 12.09
CA PRO A 7 -20.37 41.98 11.90
C PRO A 7 -21.65 42.43 12.63
N ARG A 8 -22.42 41.50 13.22
CA ARG A 8 -23.66 41.81 13.93
C ARG A 8 -23.45 42.02 15.43
N CYS A 9 -22.67 41.16 16.08
CA CYS A 9 -22.47 41.21 17.53
C CYS A 9 -21.05 41.62 17.94
N GLU A 10 -20.12 41.72 16.98
CA GLU A 10 -18.71 42.12 17.13
C GLU A 10 -17.86 41.29 18.11
N ARG A 11 -18.50 40.39 18.88
CA ARG A 11 -17.89 39.56 19.92
C ARG A 11 -17.77 38.10 19.50
N GLY A 12 -18.54 37.68 18.50
CA GLY A 12 -18.61 36.28 18.06
C GLY A 12 -17.69 36.00 16.89
N THR A 13 -17.17 34.77 16.80
CA THR A 13 -16.43 34.30 15.63
C THR A 13 -17.37 33.62 14.64
N LEU A 14 -17.11 33.83 13.34
CA LEU A 14 -17.80 33.10 12.28
C LEU A 14 -17.18 31.71 12.12
N ASN A 15 -18.02 30.69 12.04
CA ASN A 15 -17.56 29.35 11.66
C ASN A 15 -17.26 29.29 10.15
N HIS A 16 -16.73 28.15 9.69
CA HIS A 16 -16.44 27.92 8.26
C HIS A 16 -17.67 28.07 7.33
N ASN A 17 -18.89 27.97 7.89
CA ASN A 17 -20.15 28.16 7.17
C ASN A 17 -20.66 29.61 7.19
N GLY A 18 -19.88 30.55 7.73
CA GLY A 18 -20.29 31.95 7.86
C GLY A 18 -21.36 32.19 8.91
N SER A 19 -21.57 31.27 9.84
CA SER A 19 -22.55 31.38 10.91
C SER A 19 -21.88 31.72 12.24
N CYS A 20 -22.44 32.69 12.94
CA CYS A 20 -22.01 33.10 14.26
C CYS A 20 -22.69 32.25 15.34
N LYS A 21 -21.90 31.53 16.14
CA LYS A 21 -22.44 30.69 17.23
C LYS A 21 -23.11 31.48 18.35
N GLN A 22 -22.71 32.74 18.58
CA GLN A 22 -23.22 33.54 19.69
C GLN A 22 -24.56 34.22 19.41
N CYS A 23 -24.79 34.71 18.18
CA CYS A 23 -26.00 35.48 17.85
C CYS A 23 -26.83 34.87 16.71
N GLY A 24 -26.43 33.71 16.18
CA GLY A 24 -27.12 33.03 15.07
C GLY A 24 -27.05 33.77 13.72
N TYR A 25 -26.25 34.85 13.61
CA TYR A 25 -26.11 35.59 12.36
C TYR A 25 -25.42 34.73 11.30
N GLN A 26 -26.01 34.66 10.10
CA GLN A 26 -25.43 33.98 8.95
C GLN A 26 -25.05 34.99 7.88
N VAL A 27 -23.77 35.03 7.52
CA VAL A 27 -23.27 35.86 6.43
C VAL A 27 -23.93 35.40 5.14
N ARG A 28 -24.49 36.36 4.41
CA ARG A 28 -25.10 36.12 3.11
C ARG A 28 -24.36 36.86 2.02
N ARG A 29 -24.31 36.26 0.83
CA ARG A 29 -23.69 36.83 -0.36
C ARG A 29 -24.76 37.08 -1.42
N ARG A 30 -24.77 38.28 -1.99
CA ARG A 30 -25.66 38.60 -3.11
C ARG A 30 -25.15 37.98 -4.41
N CYS A 31 -26.06 37.43 -5.20
CA CYS A 31 -25.77 36.99 -6.56
C CYS A 31 -25.51 38.22 -7.43
N THR A 32 -24.36 38.27 -8.11
CA THR A 32 -24.04 39.41 -9.00
C THR A 32 -24.90 39.47 -10.26
N SER A 33 -25.67 38.42 -10.55
CA SER A 33 -26.48 38.33 -11.78
C SER A 33 -27.95 38.68 -11.57
N CYS A 34 -28.52 38.36 -10.41
CA CYS A 34 -29.95 38.62 -10.12
C CYS A 34 -30.20 39.30 -8.77
N GLY A 35 -29.17 39.62 -7.99
CA GLY A 35 -29.30 40.25 -6.68
C GLY A 35 -29.79 39.33 -5.55
N PHE A 36 -30.21 38.09 -5.83
CA PHE A 36 -30.72 37.17 -4.82
C PHE A 36 -29.68 36.89 -3.72
N THR A 37 -30.13 36.87 -2.47
CA THR A 37 -29.26 36.77 -1.31
C THR A 37 -29.11 35.30 -0.89
N ASN A 38 -27.92 34.74 -1.11
CA ASN A 38 -27.60 33.33 -0.86
C ASN A 38 -26.77 33.16 0.41
N VAL A 39 -26.74 31.94 0.95
CA VAL A 39 -25.77 31.56 1.99
C VAL A 39 -24.34 31.66 1.44
N GLN A 40 -23.36 32.00 2.29
CA GLN A 40 -22.00 32.33 1.87
C GLN A 40 -21.31 31.26 0.99
N TYR A 41 -21.58 29.98 1.24
CA TYR A 41 -21.00 28.83 0.55
C TYR A 41 -21.90 28.23 -0.55
N ALA A 42 -23.00 28.89 -0.91
CA ALA A 42 -23.87 28.43 -1.98
C ALA A 42 -23.07 28.33 -3.29
N ARG A 43 -23.03 27.12 -3.88
CA ARG A 43 -22.34 26.87 -5.16
C ARG A 43 -23.10 27.51 -6.33
N TYR A 44 -24.43 27.54 -6.23
CA TYR A 44 -25.35 28.11 -7.19
C TYR A 44 -26.31 29.06 -6.49
N CYS A 45 -26.77 30.07 -7.22
CA CYS A 45 -27.77 31.00 -6.74
C CYS A 45 -29.15 30.31 -6.69
N GLY A 46 -29.82 30.33 -5.54
CA GLY A 46 -31.17 29.80 -5.37
C GLY A 46 -32.23 30.54 -6.21
N GLY A 47 -32.02 31.82 -6.51
CA GLY A 47 -32.93 32.60 -7.37
C GLY A 47 -32.82 32.28 -8.87
N CYS A 48 -31.63 32.35 -9.47
CA CYS A 48 -31.45 32.24 -10.93
C CYS A 48 -30.63 31.03 -11.41
N GLY A 49 -30.17 30.16 -10.49
CA GLY A 49 -29.37 28.96 -10.83
C GLY A 49 -27.97 29.24 -11.40
N GLN A 50 -27.52 30.51 -11.44
CA GLN A 50 -26.17 30.85 -11.86
C GLN A 50 -25.12 30.48 -10.79
N ALA A 51 -23.92 30.13 -11.24
CA ALA A 51 -22.82 29.81 -10.32
C ALA A 51 -22.35 31.07 -9.56
N MET A 52 -22.05 30.91 -8.28
CA MET A 52 -21.65 32.03 -7.40
C MET A 52 -20.16 32.38 -7.47
N SER A 53 -19.31 31.50 -8.03
CA SER A 53 -17.89 31.80 -8.29
C SER A 53 -17.61 31.96 -9.78
N GLU A 54 -16.72 32.88 -10.13
CA GLU A 54 -16.33 33.15 -11.53
C GLU A 54 -15.75 31.91 -12.21
N PHE A 55 -14.87 31.19 -11.52
CA PHE A 55 -14.32 29.92 -12.02
C PHE A 55 -15.42 28.93 -12.42
N ARG A 56 -16.48 28.78 -11.60
CA ARG A 56 -17.60 27.88 -11.92
C ARG A 56 -18.51 28.43 -13.01
N ARG A 57 -18.60 29.75 -13.19
CA ARG A 57 -19.31 30.37 -14.33
C ARG A 57 -18.60 30.05 -15.63
N ILE A 58 -17.28 30.20 -15.66
CA ILE A 58 -16.44 29.84 -16.80
C ILE A 58 -16.59 28.35 -17.07
N TYR A 59 -16.46 27.49 -16.05
CA TYR A 59 -16.63 26.05 -16.20
C TYR A 59 -18.01 25.67 -16.76
N LYS A 60 -19.11 26.22 -16.21
CA LYS A 60 -20.47 25.98 -16.71
C LYS A 60 -20.67 26.52 -18.13
N SER A 61 -19.99 27.60 -18.50
CA SER A 61 -20.03 28.15 -19.86
C SER A 61 -19.23 27.32 -20.85
N LEU A 62 -18.13 26.69 -20.41
CA LEU A 62 -17.35 25.75 -21.21
C LEU A 62 -18.09 24.43 -21.40
N ASP A 63 -18.67 23.90 -20.33
CA ASP A 63 -19.43 22.65 -20.34
C ASP A 63 -20.65 22.72 -21.27
N LYS A 64 -21.28 23.89 -21.40
CA LYS A 64 -22.35 24.13 -22.38
C LYS A 64 -21.88 24.18 -23.84
N LYS A 65 -20.61 24.51 -24.08
CA LYS A 65 -20.05 24.71 -25.44
C LYS A 65 -19.30 23.49 -25.95
N VAL A 66 -18.87 22.60 -25.08
CA VAL A 66 -18.16 21.38 -25.42
C VAL A 66 -19.19 20.26 -25.55
N SER A 67 -19.34 19.70 -26.76
CA SER A 67 -20.23 18.54 -26.92
C SER A 67 -19.70 17.37 -26.08
N PHE A 68 -20.60 16.51 -25.58
CA PHE A 68 -20.21 15.34 -24.78
C PHE A 68 -19.08 14.51 -25.43
N VAL A 69 -19.10 14.43 -26.78
CA VAL A 69 -18.08 13.75 -27.59
C VAL A 69 -16.73 14.49 -27.55
N GLN A 70 -16.72 15.81 -27.65
CA GLN A 70 -15.50 16.61 -27.53
C GLN A 70 -14.91 16.54 -26.11
N ALA A 71 -15.76 16.50 -25.08
CA ALA A 71 -15.31 16.33 -23.70
C ALA A 71 -14.62 14.97 -23.49
N MET A 72 -15.14 13.90 -24.09
CA MET A 72 -14.48 12.59 -24.07
C MET A 72 -13.14 12.59 -24.80
N ASN A 73 -13.05 13.25 -25.97
CA ASN A 73 -11.81 13.34 -26.73
C ASN A 73 -10.74 14.17 -26.01
N ILE A 74 -11.12 15.28 -25.36
CA ILE A 74 -10.22 16.08 -24.53
C ILE A 74 -9.73 15.29 -23.33
N LYS A 75 -10.59 14.50 -22.66
CA LYS A 75 -10.17 13.64 -21.55
C LYS A 75 -9.15 12.59 -22.00
N LYS A 76 -9.40 11.91 -23.12
CA LYS A 76 -8.47 10.92 -23.71
C LYS A 76 -7.13 11.56 -24.10
N PHE A 77 -7.18 12.75 -24.67
CA PHE A 77 -5.98 13.51 -25.02
C PHE A 77 -5.19 13.93 -23.77
N ALA A 78 -5.87 14.47 -22.76
CA ALA A 78 -5.24 14.88 -21.50
C ALA A 78 -4.59 13.69 -20.78
N SER A 79 -5.26 12.54 -20.69
CA SER A 79 -4.66 11.33 -20.12
C SER A 79 -3.42 10.87 -20.90
N GLY A 80 -3.46 10.94 -22.23
CA GLY A 80 -2.31 10.62 -23.08
C GLY A 80 -1.14 11.58 -22.87
N LEU A 81 -1.41 12.88 -22.72
CA LEU A 81 -0.39 13.90 -22.49
C LEU A 81 0.25 13.77 -21.11
N PHE A 82 -0.54 13.51 -20.06
CA PHE A 82 -0.01 13.22 -18.72
C PHE A 82 0.87 11.98 -18.72
N PHE A 83 0.44 10.91 -19.39
CA PHE A 83 1.21 9.67 -19.48
C PHE A 83 2.50 9.87 -20.28
N GLY A 84 2.43 10.58 -21.42
CA GLY A 84 3.59 10.95 -22.22
C GLY A 84 4.60 11.81 -21.45
N LEU A 85 4.12 12.80 -20.68
CA LEU A 85 4.97 13.63 -19.83
C LEU A 85 5.66 12.79 -18.74
N LEU A 86 4.94 11.84 -18.13
CA LEU A 86 5.48 10.90 -17.14
C LEU A 86 6.58 10.02 -17.76
N LEU A 87 6.36 9.51 -18.97
CA LEU A 87 7.36 8.73 -19.70
C LEU A 87 8.59 9.56 -20.06
N VAL A 88 8.43 10.82 -20.46
CA VAL A 88 9.56 11.73 -20.75
C VAL A 88 10.36 12.00 -19.46
N ILE A 89 9.70 12.26 -18.33
CA ILE A 89 10.37 12.44 -17.04
C ILE A 89 11.13 11.17 -16.64
N PHE A 90 10.58 9.98 -16.86
CA PHE A 90 11.28 8.71 -16.61
C PHE A 90 12.45 8.47 -17.57
N ALA A 91 12.26 8.72 -18.87
CA ALA A 91 13.26 8.47 -19.90
C ALA A 91 14.47 9.39 -19.75
N PHE A 92 14.26 10.68 -19.46
CA PHE A 92 15.34 11.65 -19.28
C PHE A 92 15.85 11.75 -17.84
N GLY A 93 15.00 11.48 -16.83
CA GLY A 93 15.40 11.44 -15.42
C GLY A 93 16.29 10.25 -15.06
N SER A 94 16.20 9.14 -15.79
CA SER A 94 17.05 7.96 -15.57
C SER A 94 18.43 8.02 -16.24
N MET A 95 18.61 8.88 -17.26
CA MET A 95 19.92 9.04 -17.93
C MET A 95 20.85 10.06 -17.26
N GLY A 96 20.36 10.87 -16.31
CA GLY A 96 21.12 11.95 -15.66
C GLY A 96 21.85 11.59 -14.36
N MET A 97 21.56 10.45 -13.73
CA MET A 97 22.25 10.00 -12.51
C MET A 97 23.31 8.94 -12.82
N LYS A 98 24.35 9.33 -13.58
CA LYS A 98 25.66 8.71 -13.35
C LYS A 98 26.16 9.23 -12.01
N ARG A 99 25.73 8.60 -10.91
CA ARG A 99 26.51 8.69 -9.69
C ARG A 99 27.89 8.14 -10.05
N PHE A 100 28.92 8.94 -9.86
CA PHE A 100 30.26 8.46 -9.59
C PHE A 100 30.17 7.62 -8.31
N VAL A 101 29.64 6.41 -8.45
CA VAL A 101 30.00 5.31 -7.55
C VAL A 101 31.31 4.86 -8.18
N GLU A 102 32.41 5.31 -7.59
CA GLU A 102 33.67 4.58 -7.69
C GLU A 102 33.33 3.10 -7.57
N ASP A 103 33.84 2.29 -8.49
CA ASP A 103 33.88 0.83 -8.40
C ASP A 103 34.55 0.45 -7.08
N ILE A 104 33.79 0.50 -6.00
CA ILE A 104 34.03 -0.33 -4.85
C ILE A 104 33.61 -1.70 -5.35
N ASP A 105 34.61 -2.47 -5.79
CA ASP A 105 34.55 -3.91 -5.80
C ASP A 105 34.16 -4.34 -4.38
N ILE A 106 32.85 -4.33 -4.09
CA ILE A 106 32.31 -5.07 -2.98
C ILE A 106 32.58 -6.51 -3.40
N PRO A 107 33.49 -7.22 -2.72
CA PRO A 107 33.72 -8.61 -3.05
C PRO A 107 32.35 -9.26 -2.92
N HIS A 108 31.82 -9.81 -4.02
CA HIS A 108 30.75 -10.77 -3.94
C HIS A 108 31.37 -11.96 -3.21
N THR A 109 31.38 -11.90 -1.88
CA THR A 109 31.67 -13.05 -1.05
C THR A 109 30.51 -13.98 -1.37
N GLU A 110 30.77 -14.98 -2.21
CA GLU A 110 29.92 -16.15 -2.45
C GLU A 110 29.80 -17.01 -1.19
N THR A 111 29.71 -16.39 -0.02
CA THR A 111 29.07 -17.00 1.13
C THR A 111 27.60 -17.10 0.78
N THR A 112 27.22 -18.19 0.09
CA THR A 112 25.87 -18.73 0.17
C THR A 112 25.46 -18.65 1.63
N PRO A 113 24.46 -17.83 1.99
CA PRO A 113 23.98 -17.75 3.36
C PRO A 113 23.66 -19.18 3.78
N GLU A 114 24.41 -19.69 4.75
CA GLU A 114 24.20 -21.01 5.30
C GLU A 114 22.74 -21.03 5.76
N PHE A 115 21.96 -21.96 5.21
CA PHE A 115 20.55 -22.09 5.57
C PHE A 115 20.50 -22.59 7.01
N VAL A 116 20.53 -21.65 7.96
CA VAL A 116 20.37 -21.96 9.37
C VAL A 116 18.92 -22.35 9.55
N ARG A 117 18.64 -23.65 9.64
CA ARG A 117 17.33 -24.14 10.06
C ARG A 117 16.98 -23.42 11.36
N PRO A 118 15.82 -22.74 11.44
CA PRO A 118 15.44 -22.01 12.63
C PRO A 118 15.43 -22.95 13.84
N SER A 119 16.21 -22.64 14.87
CA SER A 119 16.11 -23.33 16.16
C SER A 119 14.74 -22.97 16.77
N PHE A 120 13.91 -23.99 17.02
CA PHE A 120 12.54 -23.85 17.54
C PHE A 120 12.47 -23.46 19.03
N GLU A 121 13.56 -22.99 19.61
CA GLU A 121 13.64 -22.81 21.07
C GLU A 121 13.03 -21.50 21.57
N SER A 122 12.80 -20.52 20.70
CA SER A 122 12.28 -19.23 21.10
C SER A 122 10.83 -19.30 21.62
N ALA A 123 10.50 -18.46 22.59
CA ALA A 123 9.15 -18.41 23.17
C ALA A 123 8.08 -18.03 22.13
N ASN A 124 8.42 -17.19 21.15
CA ASN A 124 7.51 -16.79 20.07
C ASN A 124 7.25 -17.92 19.09
N MET A 125 8.27 -18.71 18.75
CA MET A 125 8.08 -19.88 17.90
C MET A 125 7.19 -20.93 18.59
N LYS A 126 7.36 -21.14 19.90
CA LYS A 126 6.46 -22.02 20.68
C LYS A 126 5.02 -21.49 20.71
N GLY A 127 4.84 -20.19 20.91
CA GLY A 127 3.53 -19.55 20.88
C GLY A 127 2.84 -19.69 19.52
N PHE A 128 3.56 -19.40 18.43
CA PHE A 128 3.07 -19.59 17.07
C PHE A 128 2.72 -21.06 16.80
N LYS A 129 3.63 -21.98 17.14
CA LYS A 129 3.37 -23.41 16.99
C LYS A 129 2.09 -23.79 17.73
N ASN A 130 1.90 -23.37 18.98
CA ASN A 130 0.69 -23.71 19.74
C ASN A 130 -0.59 -23.14 19.09
N GLU A 131 -0.55 -21.92 18.56
CA GLU A 131 -1.70 -21.30 17.90
C GLU A 131 -2.10 -22.04 16.62
N VAL A 132 -1.11 -22.44 15.81
CA VAL A 132 -1.40 -23.04 14.51
C VAL A 132 -1.38 -24.58 14.58
N GLN A 133 -0.89 -25.18 15.66
CA GLN A 133 -0.87 -26.64 15.86
C GLN A 133 -2.29 -27.24 15.84
N GLY A 134 -3.27 -26.59 16.48
CA GLY A 134 -4.67 -27.04 16.39
C GLY A 134 -5.23 -27.00 14.97
N PHE A 135 -4.75 -26.05 14.15
CA PHE A 135 -5.10 -25.98 12.73
C PHE A 135 -4.39 -27.04 11.88
N PHE A 136 -3.17 -27.45 12.28
CA PHE A 136 -2.34 -28.39 11.52
C PHE A 136 -2.55 -29.86 11.87
N GLU A 137 -2.96 -30.20 13.09
CA GLU A 137 -3.20 -31.59 13.50
C GLU A 137 -4.27 -32.27 12.64
N GLU A 138 -5.15 -31.48 12.01
CA GLU A 138 -6.23 -31.97 11.15
C GLU A 138 -5.88 -31.95 9.65
N LYS A 139 -4.72 -31.40 9.26
CA LYS A 139 -4.39 -31.13 7.85
C LYS A 139 -3.13 -31.85 7.38
N ASP A 140 -3.19 -32.44 6.19
CA ASP A 140 -2.01 -32.91 5.48
C ASP A 140 -1.17 -31.70 5.04
N LEU A 141 0.06 -31.59 5.53
CA LEU A 141 0.95 -30.46 5.23
C LEU A 141 1.41 -30.44 3.76
N SER A 142 1.39 -31.61 3.09
CA SER A 142 1.77 -31.73 1.68
C SER A 142 0.67 -31.25 0.74
N GLN A 143 -0.55 -31.06 1.25
CA GLN A 143 -1.67 -30.64 0.42
C GLN A 143 -1.49 -29.20 -0.07
N ARG A 144 -2.12 -28.91 -1.20
CA ARG A 144 -2.21 -27.56 -1.75
C ARG A 144 -2.96 -26.65 -0.77
N ALA A 145 -2.35 -25.52 -0.43
CA ALA A 145 -2.97 -24.52 0.42
C ALA A 145 -4.07 -23.76 -0.33
N ASN A 146 -5.14 -23.46 0.39
CA ASN A 146 -6.20 -22.56 -0.05
C ASN A 146 -6.08 -21.20 0.67
N LEU A 147 -7.04 -20.30 0.41
CA LEU A 147 -7.03 -18.96 1.01
C LEU A 147 -7.20 -18.97 2.53
N GLU A 148 -8.01 -19.89 3.06
CA GLU A 148 -8.24 -20.03 4.51
C GLU A 148 -6.96 -20.47 5.23
N ASP A 149 -6.17 -21.36 4.61
CA ASP A 149 -4.86 -21.77 5.12
C ASP A 149 -3.90 -20.58 5.25
N LEU A 150 -3.80 -19.76 4.20
CA LEU A 150 -2.97 -18.57 4.23
C LEU A 150 -3.41 -17.58 5.32
N PHE A 151 -4.72 -17.37 5.47
CA PHE A 151 -5.25 -16.47 6.49
C PHE A 151 -4.99 -17.00 7.90
N ALA A 152 -5.27 -18.28 8.17
CA ALA A 152 -5.03 -18.89 9.47
C ALA A 152 -3.56 -18.79 9.88
N ILE A 153 -2.63 -19.06 8.96
CA ILE A 153 -1.19 -18.97 9.22
C ILE A 153 -0.78 -17.51 9.49
N MET A 154 -1.23 -16.58 8.66
CA MET A 154 -0.89 -15.15 8.81
C MET A 154 -1.48 -14.53 10.08
N ASP A 155 -2.74 -14.82 10.40
CA ASP A 155 -3.38 -14.36 11.63
C ASP A 155 -2.69 -14.96 12.86
N GLY A 156 -2.26 -16.23 12.79
CA GLY A 156 -1.44 -16.86 13.81
C GLY A 156 -0.11 -16.12 14.05
N MET A 157 0.60 -15.73 12.99
CA MET A 157 1.80 -14.90 13.12
C MET A 157 1.51 -13.53 13.73
N MET A 158 0.47 -12.85 13.25
CA MET A 158 0.09 -11.51 13.70
C MET A 158 -0.28 -11.50 15.17
N LYS A 159 -1.05 -12.49 15.62
CA LYS A 159 -1.44 -12.67 17.03
C LYS A 159 -0.22 -12.79 17.95
N GLN A 160 0.85 -13.42 17.47
CA GLN A 160 2.08 -13.59 18.25
C GLN A 160 3.00 -12.36 18.22
N LEU A 161 3.15 -11.73 17.06
CA LEU A 161 4.13 -10.67 16.85
C LEU A 161 3.55 -9.27 17.10
N ASN A 162 2.34 -8.95 16.62
CA ASN A 162 1.76 -7.60 16.68
C ASN A 162 1.68 -7.01 18.10
N PRO A 163 1.26 -7.76 19.16
CA PRO A 163 1.18 -7.20 20.51
C PRO A 163 2.53 -6.65 21.02
N LYS A 164 3.64 -7.21 20.53
CA LYS A 164 4.99 -6.81 20.93
C LYS A 164 5.50 -5.61 20.13
N LEU A 165 5.04 -5.46 18.89
CA LEU A 165 5.43 -4.36 18.00
C LEU A 165 4.87 -3.02 18.42
N LYS A 166 3.76 -3.01 19.17
CA LYS A 166 3.12 -1.79 19.69
C LYS A 166 4.11 -0.87 20.42
N TYR A 167 5.15 -1.45 21.01
CA TYR A 167 6.17 -0.75 21.79
C TYR A 167 7.46 -0.44 21.02
N LEU A 168 7.67 -1.09 19.86
CA LEU A 168 8.92 -1.03 19.12
C LEU A 168 8.83 -0.13 17.89
N VAL A 169 7.70 -0.14 17.18
CA VAL A 169 7.53 0.62 15.93
C VAL A 169 6.63 1.83 16.21
N ARG A 170 7.15 3.04 15.98
CA ARG A 170 6.46 4.30 16.29
C ARG A 170 5.56 4.82 15.17
N ASP A 171 5.90 4.53 13.92
CA ASP A 171 5.31 5.22 12.75
C ASP A 171 4.56 4.29 11.78
N ARG A 172 4.74 2.97 11.88
CA ARG A 172 3.98 1.98 11.10
C ARG A 172 3.55 0.82 11.98
N TYR A 173 2.25 0.57 12.01
CA TYR A 173 1.71 -0.64 12.62
C TYR A 173 1.32 -1.60 11.51
N PRO A 174 1.75 -2.88 11.59
CA PRO A 174 1.19 -3.92 10.77
C PRO A 174 -0.34 -3.94 10.92
N LEU A 175 -1.03 -4.33 9.86
CA LEU A 175 -2.48 -4.54 9.91
C LEU A 175 -2.85 -5.66 10.90
N ASP A 176 -4.09 -5.62 11.38
CA ASP A 176 -4.55 -6.49 12.46
C ASP A 176 -5.00 -7.87 11.97
N THR A 177 -5.28 -8.02 10.67
CA THR A 177 -5.75 -9.28 10.07
C THR A 177 -5.16 -9.54 8.68
N ALA A 178 -5.05 -10.81 8.31
CA ALA A 178 -4.66 -11.26 6.99
C ALA A 178 -5.62 -10.77 5.89
N LEU A 179 -6.91 -10.67 6.19
CA LEU A 179 -7.93 -10.17 5.26
C LEU A 179 -7.66 -8.71 4.84
N GLU A 180 -7.16 -7.87 5.75
CA GLU A 180 -6.82 -6.49 5.41
C GLU A 180 -5.63 -6.42 4.45
N TYR A 181 -4.62 -7.27 4.63
CA TYR A 181 -3.52 -7.40 3.66
C TYR A 181 -4.02 -7.90 2.32
N TYR A 182 -4.86 -8.93 2.31
CA TYR A 182 -5.47 -9.46 1.08
C TYR A 182 -6.20 -8.37 0.30
N ASN A 183 -7.02 -7.56 0.97
CA ASN A 183 -7.77 -6.46 0.35
C ASN A 183 -6.88 -5.33 -0.18
N LYS A 184 -5.69 -5.16 0.39
CA LYS A 184 -4.70 -4.16 -0.04
C LYS A 184 -3.99 -4.57 -1.33
N ILE A 185 -3.78 -5.86 -1.52
CA ILE A 185 -3.12 -6.40 -2.72
C ILE A 185 -4.16 -6.43 -3.84
N GLN A 186 -4.31 -5.28 -4.50
CA GLN A 186 -5.13 -5.17 -5.70
C GLN A 186 -4.51 -6.04 -6.80
N ASN A 187 -5.35 -6.66 -7.62
CA ASN A 187 -5.02 -7.39 -8.87
C ASN A 187 -4.83 -8.91 -8.80
N PHE A 188 -5.07 -9.59 -7.67
CA PHE A 188 -5.14 -11.05 -7.71
C PHE A 188 -6.53 -11.54 -8.12
N PRO A 189 -6.61 -12.53 -9.01
CA PRO A 189 -7.88 -13.16 -9.33
C PRO A 189 -8.43 -13.80 -8.05
N LYS A 190 -9.75 -13.66 -7.84
CA LYS A 190 -10.47 -14.33 -6.74
C LYS A 190 -10.57 -15.82 -7.08
N THR A 191 -9.48 -16.54 -6.88
CA THR A 191 -9.42 -18.00 -7.02
C THR A 191 -9.53 -18.64 -5.64
N GLU A 192 -10.17 -19.80 -5.56
CA GLU A 192 -10.23 -20.59 -4.32
C GLU A 192 -8.83 -21.03 -3.88
N ASN A 193 -7.97 -21.29 -4.85
CA ASN A 193 -6.59 -21.67 -4.63
C ASN A 193 -5.65 -20.46 -4.65
N ILE A 194 -4.67 -20.47 -3.75
CA ILE A 194 -3.63 -19.45 -3.71
C ILE A 194 -2.44 -19.88 -4.57
N SER A 195 -1.92 -18.92 -5.35
CA SER A 195 -0.65 -19.11 -6.03
C SER A 195 0.51 -18.74 -5.10
N LYS A 196 1.68 -19.31 -5.38
CA LYS A 196 2.93 -18.98 -4.70
C LYS A 196 3.21 -17.47 -4.72
N GLY A 197 2.93 -16.80 -5.85
CA GLY A 197 3.09 -15.36 -5.99
C GLY A 197 2.20 -14.55 -5.05
N MET A 198 0.95 -14.98 -4.83
CA MET A 198 0.03 -14.31 -3.89
C MET A 198 0.51 -14.46 -2.45
N ALA A 199 0.86 -15.68 -2.04
CA ALA A 199 1.40 -15.94 -0.72
C ALA A 199 2.66 -15.11 -0.46
N TYR A 200 3.57 -15.05 -1.44
CA TYR A 200 4.79 -14.23 -1.38
C TYR A 200 4.48 -12.75 -1.15
N LEU A 201 3.52 -12.17 -1.87
CA LEU A 201 3.19 -10.76 -1.69
C LEU A 201 2.53 -10.47 -0.34
N MET A 202 1.67 -11.36 0.13
CA MET A 202 1.06 -11.21 1.45
C MET A 202 2.11 -11.30 2.56
N MET A 203 2.98 -12.32 2.49
CA MET A 203 4.10 -12.49 3.44
C MET A 203 5.08 -11.31 3.37
N PHE A 204 5.41 -10.83 2.17
CA PHE A 204 6.25 -9.65 1.98
C PHE A 204 5.60 -8.40 2.54
N SER A 205 4.30 -8.17 2.29
CA SER A 205 3.61 -6.98 2.77
C SER A 205 3.65 -6.92 4.30
N TYR A 206 3.38 -8.05 4.96
CA TYR A 206 3.49 -8.17 6.40
C TYR A 206 4.93 -7.99 6.89
N ALA A 207 5.90 -8.68 6.30
CA ALA A 207 7.32 -8.55 6.65
C ALA A 207 7.86 -7.13 6.40
N SER A 208 7.33 -6.42 5.41
CA SER A 208 7.68 -5.04 5.09
C SER A 208 7.21 -4.08 6.16
N ASP A 209 5.98 -4.25 6.67
CA ASP A 209 5.48 -3.48 7.81
C ASP A 209 6.21 -3.86 9.12
N LEU A 210 6.65 -5.11 9.25
CA LEU A 210 7.36 -5.62 10.44
C LEU A 210 8.81 -5.17 10.53
N PHE A 211 9.56 -5.20 9.41
CA PHE A 211 11.01 -4.95 9.37
C PHE A 211 11.38 -3.67 8.63
N GLU A 212 10.40 -2.83 8.30
CA GLU A 212 10.57 -1.62 7.48
C GLU A 212 11.28 -1.88 6.14
N LEU A 213 10.95 -3.00 5.48
CA LEU A 213 11.55 -3.36 4.20
C LEU A 213 11.06 -2.40 3.11
N LYS A 214 11.91 -1.45 2.73
CA LYS A 214 11.62 -0.52 1.63
C LYS A 214 11.95 -1.18 0.30
N TYR A 215 11.03 -1.10 -0.67
CA TYR A 215 11.23 -1.62 -2.03
C TYR A 215 12.56 -1.16 -2.65
N GLY A 216 12.94 0.10 -2.47
CA GLY A 216 14.19 0.65 -3.01
C GLY A 216 15.48 0.12 -2.38
N ASN A 217 15.40 -0.66 -1.29
CA ASN A 217 16.56 -1.32 -0.70
C ASN A 217 16.96 -2.59 -1.44
N PHE A 218 16.07 -3.12 -2.30
CA PHE A 218 16.31 -4.33 -3.05
C PHE A 218 16.58 -3.96 -4.50
N ALA A 219 17.56 -4.63 -5.12
CA ALA A 219 17.94 -4.33 -6.48
C ALA A 219 16.75 -4.54 -7.43
N ASP A 220 16.57 -3.63 -8.38
CA ASP A 220 15.65 -3.79 -9.53
C ASP A 220 16.09 -4.92 -10.49
N LYS A 221 17.00 -5.80 -10.08
CA LYS A 221 17.41 -6.98 -10.83
C LYS A 221 16.93 -8.20 -10.05
N SER A 222 15.98 -8.92 -10.65
CA SER A 222 15.57 -10.23 -10.17
C SER A 222 16.78 -11.14 -9.95
N LEU A 223 16.84 -11.78 -8.78
CA LEU A 223 17.77 -12.87 -8.49
C LEU A 223 17.37 -14.19 -9.18
N TYR A 224 16.13 -14.26 -9.67
CA TYR A 224 15.53 -15.46 -10.26
C TYR A 224 15.58 -15.40 -11.78
N LYS A 225 15.94 -16.51 -12.42
CA LYS A 225 16.14 -16.60 -13.87
C LYS A 225 14.84 -16.40 -14.67
N ASN A 226 13.72 -16.87 -14.14
CA ASN A 226 12.42 -16.84 -14.80
C ASN A 226 11.57 -15.61 -14.46
N ILE A 227 12.03 -14.73 -13.56
CA ILE A 227 11.35 -13.47 -13.27
C ILE A 227 11.99 -12.37 -14.10
N PRO A 228 11.23 -11.67 -14.97
CA PRO A 228 11.77 -10.56 -15.74
C PRO A 228 12.43 -9.51 -14.85
N LYS A 229 13.51 -8.90 -15.34
CA LYS A 229 14.35 -7.95 -14.58
C LYS A 229 13.53 -6.90 -13.83
N PHE A 230 12.52 -6.31 -14.47
CA PHE A 230 11.68 -5.25 -13.92
C PHE A 230 10.28 -5.72 -13.53
N HIS A 231 10.13 -6.99 -13.18
CA HIS A 231 8.86 -7.54 -12.72
C HIS A 231 8.58 -7.08 -11.29
N PHE A 232 7.31 -6.78 -10.97
CA PHE A 232 6.90 -6.29 -9.66
C PHE A 232 7.20 -7.26 -8.49
N MET A 233 7.44 -8.54 -8.79
CA MET A 233 7.85 -9.57 -7.82
C MET A 233 9.34 -9.60 -7.52
N ALA A 234 10.19 -8.91 -8.29
CA ALA A 234 11.65 -8.96 -8.09
C ALA A 234 12.03 -8.47 -6.68
N ALA A 235 11.52 -7.31 -6.27
CA ALA A 235 11.79 -6.75 -4.95
C ALA A 235 11.18 -7.56 -3.80
N PRO A 236 9.88 -7.95 -3.83
CA PRO A 236 9.30 -8.83 -2.80
C PRO A 236 10.06 -10.14 -2.62
N ALA A 237 10.43 -10.80 -3.73
CA ALA A 237 11.12 -12.08 -3.65
C ALA A 237 12.55 -11.94 -3.12
N ALA A 238 13.31 -10.92 -3.55
CA ALA A 238 14.63 -10.63 -3.01
C ALA A 238 14.57 -10.25 -1.52
N ALA A 239 13.54 -9.51 -1.10
CA ALA A 239 13.35 -9.14 0.30
C ALA A 239 13.06 -10.35 1.18
N LEU A 240 12.20 -11.26 0.73
CA LEU A 240 11.91 -12.50 1.44
C LEU A 240 13.13 -13.44 1.48
N ASP A 241 13.89 -13.54 0.39
CA ASP A 241 15.15 -14.30 0.38
C ASP A 241 16.17 -13.74 1.38
N SER A 242 16.25 -12.40 1.53
CA SER A 242 17.14 -11.76 2.51
C SER A 242 16.82 -12.08 3.98
N ILE A 243 15.62 -12.59 4.26
CA ILE A 243 15.20 -13.07 5.59
C ILE A 243 15.10 -14.60 5.65
N GLY A 244 15.70 -15.30 4.67
CA GLY A 244 15.82 -16.76 4.65
C GLY A 244 14.65 -17.50 3.99
N ILE A 245 13.69 -16.79 3.39
CA ILE A 245 12.59 -17.41 2.65
C ILE A 245 13.03 -17.66 1.22
N ARG A 246 13.63 -18.83 0.99
CA ARG A 246 13.96 -19.31 -0.36
C ARG A 246 12.84 -20.17 -0.90
N SER A 247 12.37 -19.85 -2.09
CA SER A 247 11.49 -20.77 -2.83
C SER A 247 11.81 -20.86 -4.32
N ALA A 248 13.03 -20.47 -4.70
CA ALA A 248 13.61 -20.90 -5.96
C ALA A 248 13.74 -22.43 -5.97
N ASP A 249 13.50 -23.04 -7.13
CA ASP A 249 13.95 -24.40 -7.40
C ASP A 249 15.48 -24.48 -7.52
N GLU A 250 16.01 -25.69 -7.69
CA GLU A 250 17.44 -25.95 -7.88
C GLU A 250 18.03 -25.21 -9.09
N ASN A 251 17.18 -24.82 -10.05
CA ASN A 251 17.59 -24.10 -11.25
C ASN A 251 17.61 -22.58 -11.04
N GLY A 252 17.16 -22.07 -9.90
CA GLY A 252 17.04 -20.63 -9.61
C GLY A 252 15.76 -20.00 -10.19
N ASN A 253 14.73 -20.80 -10.46
CA ASN A 253 13.43 -20.33 -10.91
C ASN A 253 12.45 -20.23 -9.75
N LEU A 254 11.72 -19.12 -9.67
CA LEU A 254 10.58 -18.96 -8.78
C LEU A 254 9.29 -19.04 -9.60
N ASP A 255 8.61 -20.18 -9.58
CA ASP A 255 7.31 -20.30 -10.23
C ASP A 255 6.25 -19.59 -9.40
N LEU A 256 5.84 -18.40 -9.86
CA LEU A 256 4.87 -17.55 -9.18
C LEU A 256 3.43 -18.02 -9.35
N ASN A 257 3.16 -18.79 -10.40
CA ASN A 257 1.81 -19.26 -10.73
C ASN A 257 1.55 -20.67 -10.22
N SER A 258 2.60 -21.35 -9.75
CA SER A 258 2.43 -22.66 -9.13
C SER A 258 1.61 -22.57 -7.86
N ASP A 259 1.08 -23.73 -7.52
CA ASP A 259 0.47 -23.96 -6.23
C ASP A 259 1.53 -23.91 -5.13
N ILE A 260 1.09 -23.63 -3.92
CA ILE A 260 1.92 -23.63 -2.72
C ILE A 260 1.33 -24.62 -1.72
N SER A 261 2.18 -25.42 -1.07
CA SER A 261 1.75 -26.35 -0.03
C SER A 261 1.55 -25.64 1.31
N ILE A 262 0.77 -26.23 2.20
CA ILE A 262 0.64 -25.75 3.58
C ILE A 262 2.01 -25.73 4.26
N GLU A 263 2.82 -26.78 4.08
CA GLU A 263 4.20 -26.84 4.58
C GLU A 263 5.04 -25.62 4.16
N SER A 264 4.99 -25.26 2.87
CA SER A 264 5.73 -24.10 2.38
C SER A 264 5.28 -22.79 3.03
N LEU A 265 3.98 -22.62 3.30
CA LEU A 265 3.49 -21.45 4.03
C LEU A 265 3.99 -21.42 5.48
N CYS A 266 4.05 -22.58 6.14
CA CYS A 266 4.58 -22.70 7.49
C CYS A 266 6.05 -22.34 7.56
N ASP A 267 6.84 -22.77 6.58
CA ASP A 267 8.25 -22.45 6.48
C ASP A 267 8.46 -20.94 6.30
N MET A 268 7.66 -20.30 5.45
CA MET A 268 7.67 -18.84 5.30
C MET A 268 7.35 -18.13 6.63
N ALA A 269 6.27 -18.55 7.29
CA ALA A 269 5.85 -17.95 8.55
C ALA A 269 6.91 -18.13 9.65
N SER A 270 7.51 -19.32 9.73
CA SER A 270 8.55 -19.65 10.68
C SER A 270 9.81 -18.80 10.47
N ALA A 271 10.21 -18.61 9.21
CA ALA A 271 11.35 -17.76 8.87
C ALA A 271 11.12 -16.29 9.28
N ILE A 272 9.91 -15.76 9.09
CA ILE A 272 9.53 -14.41 9.53
C ILE A 272 9.61 -14.30 11.05
N ILE A 273 9.03 -15.26 11.80
CA ILE A 273 9.04 -15.24 13.26
C ILE A 273 10.46 -15.31 13.81
N VAL A 274 11.30 -16.21 13.30
CA VAL A 274 12.70 -16.31 13.74
C VAL A 274 13.48 -15.05 13.42
N THR A 275 13.22 -14.43 12.27
CA THR A 275 13.84 -13.15 11.92
C THR A 275 13.38 -12.04 12.86
N ALA A 276 12.10 -12.02 13.24
CA ALA A 276 11.56 -11.07 14.21
C ALA A 276 12.18 -11.25 15.59
N ASP A 277 12.32 -12.49 16.05
CA ASP A 277 13.01 -12.80 17.30
C ASP A 277 14.43 -12.28 17.33
N LYS A 278 15.17 -12.50 16.23
CA LYS A 278 16.56 -12.06 16.13
C LYS A 278 16.72 -10.55 16.01
N ARG A 279 15.81 -9.86 15.32
CA ARG A 279 15.98 -8.44 14.97
C ARG A 279 15.28 -7.46 15.92
N LEU A 280 14.19 -7.89 16.55
CA LEU A 280 13.28 -7.00 17.28
C LEU A 280 13.24 -7.28 18.78
N PHE A 281 13.57 -8.51 19.21
CA PHE A 281 13.41 -8.95 20.60
C PHE A 281 14.72 -9.37 21.28
N LEU A 282 15.86 -9.24 20.59
CA LEU A 282 17.21 -9.32 21.14
C LEU A 282 17.85 -7.92 21.09
#